data_AF-A0AA47MQ00-F1
#
_entry.id   AF-A0AA47MQ00-F1
#
_cell.length_a   1.000
_cell.length_b   1.000
_cell.length_c   1.000
_cell.angle_alpha   90.00
_cell.angle_beta   90.00
_cell.angle_gamma   90.00
#
_symmetry.space_group_name_H-M   'P 1'
#
loop_
_entity.id
_entity.type
_entity.pdbx_description
1 polymer ?
#
loop_
_entity_poly.entity_id
_entity_poly.type
_entity_poly.pdbx_seq_one_letter_code
_entity_poly.pdbx_strand_id
1 'polypeptide(L)'
;MTLFWLLQEPLIHGGRLGAPCWARAAVTEAFSRAGILTLGDVITFTGPDLQDTAGLGGWSERIVGRLLDHWRSCLTGHERLLLTDYSSGVTVPCPDDPSPTLSVRPCWTDCQSSVRQCEVNLQEATGKVLSALMVECLNRQKMQRRADSP
;
A
#
# COMPACT_ATOMS: atom_id res chain seq x y z
N MET A 1 4.66 -3.26 -11.74
CA MET A 1 4.14 -4.24 -10.76
C MET A 1 3.82 -5.50 -11.52
N THR A 2 4.31 -6.68 -11.11
CA THR A 2 3.91 -7.96 -11.73
C THR A 2 2.71 -8.56 -10.99
N LEU A 3 2.07 -9.58 -11.57
CA LEU A 3 0.91 -10.23 -10.97
C LEU A 3 1.25 -10.89 -9.62
N PHE A 4 2.39 -11.58 -9.52
CA PHE A 4 2.80 -12.22 -8.26
C PHE A 4 2.87 -11.21 -7.11
N TRP A 5 3.60 -10.11 -7.32
CA TRP A 5 3.76 -9.08 -6.29
C TRP A 5 2.48 -8.30 -6.01
N LEU A 6 1.61 -8.12 -7.02
CA LEU A 6 0.30 -7.52 -6.83
C LEU A 6 -0.58 -8.37 -5.91
N LEU A 7 -0.61 -9.69 -6.12
CA LEU A 7 -1.37 -10.61 -5.27
C LEU A 7 -0.80 -10.69 -3.84
N GLN A 8 0.51 -10.49 -3.67
CA GLN A 8 1.17 -10.46 -2.36
C GLN A 8 1.08 -9.10 -1.64
N GLU A 9 0.45 -8.08 -2.24
CA GLU A 9 0.35 -6.75 -1.65
C GLU A 9 -0.41 -6.80 -0.29
N PRO A 10 0.19 -6.32 0.82
CA PRO A 10 -0.38 -6.46 2.15
C PRO A 10 -1.48 -5.44 2.45
N LEU A 11 -2.54 -5.87 3.13
CA LEU A 11 -3.70 -5.04 3.48
C LEU A 11 -3.65 -4.45 4.91
N ILE A 12 -2.91 -5.11 5.82
CA ILE A 12 -2.99 -4.84 7.27
C ILE A 12 -1.82 -4.01 7.79
N HIS A 13 -0.64 -4.10 7.17
CA HIS A 13 0.62 -3.56 7.70
C HIS A 13 1.09 -2.26 7.01
N GLY A 14 0.15 -1.45 6.51
CA GLY A 14 0.48 -0.12 5.98
C GLY A 14 1.07 -0.09 4.57
N GLY A 15 0.74 -1.09 3.75
CA GLY A 15 1.01 -1.06 2.30
C GLY A 15 0.15 -0.05 1.56
N ARG A 16 0.26 -0.04 0.23
CA ARG A 16 -0.55 0.84 -0.65
C ARG A 16 -2.04 0.52 -0.53
N LEU A 17 -2.36 -0.74 -0.26
CA LEU A 17 -3.72 -1.24 -0.04
C LEU A 17 -4.07 -1.34 1.46
N GLY A 18 -3.36 -0.58 2.30
CA GLY A 18 -3.64 -0.52 3.73
C GLY A 18 -5.08 -0.11 4.03
N ALA A 19 -5.68 -0.70 5.06
CA ALA A 19 -7.02 -0.32 5.49
C ALA A 19 -7.12 1.18 5.84
N PRO A 20 -8.21 1.86 5.42
CA PRO A 20 -8.41 3.28 5.67
C PRO A 20 -8.57 3.54 7.17
N CYS A 21 -8.26 4.75 7.63
CA CYS A 21 -8.20 5.09 9.06
C CYS A 21 -9.47 4.74 9.85
N TRP A 22 -10.64 4.88 9.22
CA TRP A 22 -11.94 4.59 9.83
C TRP A 22 -12.21 3.09 9.99
N ALA A 23 -11.58 2.23 9.19
CA ALA A 23 -11.78 0.77 9.21
C ALA A 23 -10.61 0.02 9.84
N ARG A 24 -9.45 0.68 10.01
CA ARG A 24 -8.16 0.03 10.24
C ARG A 24 -8.18 -0.99 11.37
N ALA A 25 -8.57 -0.58 12.58
CA ALA A 25 -8.54 -1.48 13.74
C ALA A 25 -9.42 -2.72 13.54
N ALA A 26 -10.65 -2.51 13.07
CA ALA A 26 -11.60 -3.60 12.84
C ALA A 26 -11.14 -4.53 11.72
N VAL A 27 -10.64 -3.98 10.60
CA VAL A 27 -10.17 -4.77 9.45
C VAL A 27 -8.94 -5.57 9.87
N THR A 28 -7.96 -4.93 10.52
CA THR A 28 -6.77 -5.59 11.05
C THR A 28 -7.14 -6.79 11.92
N GLU A 29 -8.06 -6.63 12.88
CA GLU A 29 -8.45 -7.72 13.77
C GLU A 29 -9.18 -8.85 13.02
N ALA A 30 -10.22 -8.51 12.26
CA ALA A 30 -11.07 -9.50 11.59
C ALA A 30 -10.30 -10.27 10.52
N PHE A 31 -9.50 -9.58 9.72
CA PHE A 31 -8.75 -10.18 8.63
C PHE A 31 -7.57 -11.01 9.15
N SER A 32 -6.90 -10.56 10.21
CA SER A 32 -5.87 -11.39 10.87
C SER A 32 -6.46 -12.68 11.41
N ARG A 33 -7.67 -12.61 12.02
CA ARG A 33 -8.37 -13.80 12.52
C ARG A 33 -8.84 -14.73 11.39
N ALA A 34 -9.24 -14.17 10.25
CA ALA A 34 -9.67 -14.91 9.08
C ALA A 34 -8.51 -15.39 8.19
N GLY A 35 -7.27 -15.01 8.49
CA GLY A 35 -6.09 -15.33 7.67
C GLY A 35 -6.02 -14.57 6.33
N ILE A 36 -6.78 -13.48 6.18
CA ILE A 36 -6.82 -12.66 4.96
C ILE A 36 -5.75 -11.57 5.09
N LEU A 37 -4.56 -11.76 4.51
CA LEU A 37 -3.43 -10.84 4.72
C LEU A 37 -3.09 -10.02 3.48
N THR A 38 -3.38 -10.59 2.31
CA THR A 38 -2.95 -10.09 1.01
C THR A 38 -4.14 -9.74 0.10
N LEU A 39 -3.87 -8.98 -0.96
CA LEU A 39 -4.86 -8.72 -2.01
C LEU A 39 -5.34 -10.04 -2.65
N GLY A 40 -4.44 -11.01 -2.85
CA GLY A 40 -4.79 -12.31 -3.41
C GLY A 40 -5.85 -13.02 -2.57
N ASP A 41 -5.71 -13.02 -1.25
CA ASP A 41 -6.69 -13.61 -0.34
C ASP A 41 -8.07 -12.96 -0.53
N VAL A 42 -8.15 -11.63 -0.58
CA VAL A 42 -9.42 -10.90 -0.77
C VAL A 42 -10.06 -11.22 -2.11
N ILE A 43 -9.28 -11.35 -3.18
CA ILE A 43 -9.79 -11.66 -4.52
C ILE A 43 -10.44 -13.04 -4.56
N THR A 44 -9.93 -14.01 -3.78
CA THR A 44 -10.58 -15.33 -3.69
C THR A 44 -12.00 -15.27 -3.15
N PHE A 45 -12.31 -14.27 -2.31
CA PHE A 45 -13.63 -14.07 -1.73
C PHE A 45 -14.50 -13.10 -2.55
N THR A 46 -13.91 -12.07 -3.14
CA THR A 46 -14.66 -10.92 -3.69
C THR A 46 -14.64 -10.83 -5.21
N GLY A 47 -13.88 -11.71 -5.85
CA GLY A 47 -13.61 -11.69 -7.28
C GLY A 47 -12.57 -10.63 -7.69
N PRO A 48 -12.11 -10.67 -8.96
CA PRO A 48 -11.06 -9.79 -9.48
C PRO A 48 -11.45 -8.31 -9.50
N ASP A 49 -12.75 -8.03 -9.58
CA ASP A 49 -13.29 -6.68 -9.64
C ASP A 49 -13.52 -6.04 -8.27
N LEU A 50 -13.32 -6.79 -7.19
CA LEU A 50 -13.60 -6.38 -5.80
C LEU A 50 -15.03 -5.83 -5.68
N GLN A 51 -16.03 -6.57 -6.17
CA GLN A 51 -17.44 -6.14 -6.13
C GLN A 51 -18.31 -7.03 -5.26
N ASP A 52 -17.92 -8.29 -5.06
CA ASP A 52 -18.72 -9.18 -4.23
C ASP A 52 -18.49 -8.87 -2.75
N THR A 53 -19.48 -8.21 -2.15
CA THR A 53 -19.49 -7.87 -0.72
C THR A 53 -19.87 -9.03 0.17
N ALA A 54 -20.51 -10.07 -0.37
CA ALA A 54 -20.97 -11.22 0.41
C ALA A 54 -19.80 -12.15 0.81
N GLY A 55 -18.73 -12.17 0.00
CA GLY A 55 -17.56 -13.02 0.22
C GLY A 55 -16.79 -12.73 1.52
N LEU A 56 -16.83 -11.49 2.04
CA LEU A 56 -16.12 -11.07 3.26
C LEU A 56 -17.00 -11.10 4.51
N GLY A 57 -17.85 -12.14 4.63
CA GLY A 57 -18.92 -12.26 5.61
C GLY A 57 -18.60 -11.84 7.07
N GLY A 58 -19.64 -11.46 7.80
CA GLY A 58 -19.54 -10.99 9.19
C GLY A 58 -19.44 -9.46 9.34
N TRP A 59 -19.44 -8.73 8.23
CA TRP A 59 -19.41 -7.28 8.16
C TRP A 59 -20.65 -6.73 7.47
N SER A 60 -21.02 -5.48 7.77
CA SER A 60 -22.08 -4.79 7.02
C SER A 60 -21.67 -4.66 5.55
N GLU A 61 -22.55 -5.05 4.63
CA GLU A 61 -22.33 -4.88 3.18
C GLU A 61 -21.92 -3.45 2.81
N ARG A 62 -22.46 -2.44 3.49
CA ARG A 62 -22.07 -1.04 3.27
C ARG A 62 -20.62 -0.76 3.64
N ILE A 63 -20.13 -1.39 4.71
CA ILE A 63 -18.75 -1.24 5.16
C ILE A 63 -17.82 -1.98 4.20
N VAL A 64 -18.19 -3.21 3.82
CA VAL A 64 -17.42 -4.02 2.86
C VAL A 64 -17.34 -3.31 1.52
N GLY A 65 -18.47 -2.82 0.99
CA GLY A 65 -18.49 -2.06 -0.27
C GLY A 65 -17.57 -0.84 -0.24
N ARG A 66 -17.62 -0.02 0.83
CA ARG A 66 -16.69 1.11 0.98
C ARG A 66 -15.23 0.70 1.04
N LEU A 67 -14.93 -0.45 1.64
CA LEU A 67 -13.56 -0.97 1.74
C LEU A 67 -13.06 -1.46 0.38
N LEU A 68 -13.89 -2.20 -0.34
CA LEU A 68 -13.58 -2.68 -1.69
C LEU A 68 -13.43 -1.52 -2.68
N ASP A 69 -14.30 -0.51 -2.61
CA ASP A 69 -14.18 0.72 -3.40
C ASP A 69 -12.86 1.44 -3.13
N HIS A 70 -12.45 1.51 -1.85
CA HIS A 70 -11.18 2.10 -1.47
C HIS A 70 -10.01 1.36 -2.12
N TRP A 71 -9.93 0.04 -1.98
CA TRP A 71 -8.85 -0.73 -2.61
C TRP A 71 -8.87 -0.66 -4.13
N ARG A 72 -10.05 -0.72 -4.74
CA ARG A 72 -10.21 -0.55 -6.18
C ARG A 72 -9.67 0.81 -6.64
N SER A 73 -9.93 1.87 -5.89
CA SER A 73 -9.41 3.22 -6.20
C SER A 73 -7.88 3.31 -6.12
N CYS A 74 -7.25 2.50 -5.28
CA CYS A 74 -5.79 2.43 -5.16
C CYS A 74 -5.12 1.60 -6.27
N LEU A 75 -5.88 0.76 -6.98
CA LEU A 75 -5.38 -0.03 -8.11
C LEU A 75 -5.36 0.80 -9.40
N THR A 76 -4.22 0.73 -10.10
CA THR A 76 -4.05 1.32 -11.43
C THR A 76 -4.87 0.54 -12.48
N GLY A 77 -5.15 1.14 -13.63
CA GLY A 77 -5.87 0.46 -14.72
C GLY A 77 -5.15 -0.81 -15.20
N HIS A 78 -3.81 -0.77 -15.28
CA HIS A 78 -3.01 -1.94 -15.64
C HIS A 78 -3.12 -3.08 -14.62
N GLU A 79 -3.11 -2.75 -13.32
CA GLU A 79 -3.25 -3.77 -12.27
C GLU A 79 -4.63 -4.41 -12.29
N ARG A 80 -5.70 -3.64 -12.53
CA ARG A 80 -7.04 -4.21 -12.68
C ARG A 80 -7.11 -5.18 -13.86
N LEU A 81 -6.50 -4.84 -14.99
CA LEU A 81 -6.38 -5.76 -16.14
C LEU A 81 -5.63 -7.04 -15.76
N LEU A 82 -4.50 -6.94 -15.03
CA LEU A 82 -3.78 -8.12 -14.54
C LEU A 82 -4.64 -9.03 -13.66
N LEU A 83 -5.50 -8.45 -12.80
CA LEU A 83 -6.43 -9.23 -11.97
C LEU A 83 -7.53 -9.90 -12.80
N THR A 84 -8.06 -9.21 -13.83
CA THR A 84 -9.02 -9.80 -14.76
C THR A 84 -8.40 -10.95 -15.56
N ASP A 85 -7.19 -10.77 -16.10
CA ASP A 85 -6.47 -11.82 -16.83
C ASP A 85 -6.11 -13.01 -15.92
N TYR A 86 -5.79 -12.74 -14.66
CA TYR A 86 -5.59 -13.79 -13.65
C TYR A 86 -6.87 -14.60 -13.41
N SER A 87 -8.00 -13.93 -13.22
CA SER A 87 -9.28 -14.61 -12.95
C SER A 87 -9.80 -15.44 -14.12
N SER A 88 -9.43 -15.07 -15.35
CA SER A 88 -9.77 -15.81 -16.57
C SER A 88 -8.74 -16.90 -16.92
N GLY A 89 -7.69 -17.06 -16.10
CA GLY A 89 -6.63 -18.04 -16.31
C GLY A 89 -5.66 -17.70 -17.44
N VAL A 90 -5.71 -16.47 -17.98
CA VAL A 90 -4.83 -15.98 -19.04
C VAL A 90 -3.42 -15.73 -18.50
N THR A 91 -3.33 -15.23 -17.26
CA THR A 91 -2.04 -14.95 -16.61
C THR A 91 -1.92 -15.73 -15.31
N VAL A 92 -0.75 -16.32 -15.07
CA VAL A 92 -0.43 -17.07 -13.85
C VAL A 92 0.67 -16.35 -13.08
N PRO A 93 0.58 -16.21 -11.74
CA PRO A 93 1.63 -15.58 -10.95
C PRO A 93 2.92 -16.39 -11.01
N CYS A 94 4.04 -15.71 -11.28
CA CYS A 94 5.37 -16.31 -11.34
C CYS A 94 6.16 -15.95 -10.06
N PRO A 95 6.54 -16.94 -9.21
CA PRO A 95 7.33 -16.68 -8.00
C PRO A 95 8.73 -16.11 -8.27
N ASP A 96 9.26 -16.34 -9.47
CA ASP A 96 10.58 -15.84 -9.90
C ASP A 96 10.53 -14.39 -10.41
N ASP A 97 9.37 -13.74 -10.38
CA ASP A 97 9.23 -12.34 -10.76
C ASP A 97 10.12 -11.44 -9.87
N PRO A 98 10.88 -10.50 -10.46
CA PRO A 98 11.76 -9.62 -9.70
C PRO A 98 10.95 -8.80 -8.70
N SER A 99 11.46 -8.66 -7.48
CA SER A 99 10.79 -7.88 -6.44
C SER A 99 10.65 -6.42 -6.86
N PRO A 100 9.51 -5.79 -6.55
CA PRO A 100 9.32 -4.38 -6.87
C PRO A 100 10.39 -3.56 -6.15
N THR A 101 10.97 -2.61 -6.88
CA THR A 101 11.93 -1.68 -6.30
C THR A 101 11.23 -0.87 -5.20
N LEU A 102 11.72 -1.00 -3.97
CA LEU A 102 11.21 -0.22 -2.84
C LEU A 102 12.02 1.05 -2.71
N SER A 103 11.35 2.19 -2.80
CA SER A 103 11.98 3.48 -2.59
C SER A 103 11.37 4.19 -1.38
N VAL A 104 12.24 4.82 -0.58
CA VAL A 104 11.81 5.71 0.49
C VAL A 104 11.94 7.13 -0.01
N ARG A 105 10.81 7.84 0.03
CA ARG A 105 10.77 9.28 -0.15
C ARG A 105 10.29 9.91 1.16
N PRO A 106 11.07 10.80 1.77
CA PRO A 106 10.57 11.53 2.92
C PRO A 106 9.42 12.44 2.47
N CYS A 107 8.27 12.33 3.14
CA CYS A 107 7.05 13.11 2.82
C CYS A 107 7.11 14.46 3.53
N TRP A 108 7.20 15.55 2.77
CA TRP A 108 7.35 16.92 3.28
C TRP A 108 6.04 17.65 2.98
N THR A 109 5.16 17.80 3.97
CA THR A 109 3.86 18.47 3.77
C THR A 109 4.00 19.96 3.47
N ASP A 110 5.13 20.59 3.80
CA ASP A 110 5.26 22.05 3.82
C ASP A 110 6.35 22.64 2.90
N CYS A 111 6.85 21.91 1.90
CA CYS A 111 7.91 22.40 1.00
C CYS A 111 7.57 22.17 -0.47
N GLN A 112 6.73 23.06 -1.04
CA GLN A 112 6.40 23.07 -2.47
C GLN A 112 7.51 23.60 -3.39
N SER A 113 8.69 23.98 -2.88
CA SER A 113 9.72 24.54 -3.76
C SER A 113 11.11 23.99 -3.45
N SER A 114 11.70 23.36 -4.47
CA SER A 114 13.15 23.08 -4.63
C SER A 114 13.79 21.92 -3.85
N VAL A 115 13.06 20.85 -3.56
CA VAL A 115 13.67 19.64 -2.98
C VAL A 115 14.27 18.78 -4.10
N ARG A 116 15.61 18.67 -4.15
CA ARG A 116 16.27 17.55 -4.84
C ARG A 116 15.56 16.27 -4.42
N GLN A 117 14.97 15.56 -5.38
CA GLN A 117 14.30 14.28 -5.15
C GLN A 117 15.31 13.29 -4.56
N CYS A 118 15.44 13.26 -3.23
CA CYS A 118 16.19 12.23 -2.51
C CYS A 118 15.25 11.04 -2.32
N GLU A 119 14.84 10.45 -3.44
CA GLU A 119 14.26 9.12 -3.45
C GLU A 119 15.43 8.14 -3.31
N VAL A 120 15.37 7.28 -2.29
CA VAL A 120 16.43 6.31 -2.05
C VAL A 120 15.86 4.91 -2.21
N ASN A 121 16.45 4.15 -3.13
CA ASN A 121 16.17 2.74 -3.32
C ASN A 121 16.69 1.95 -2.10
N LEU A 122 15.80 1.27 -1.39
CA LEU A 122 16.12 0.48 -0.21
C LEU A 122 17.01 -0.73 -0.50
N GLN A 123 17.01 -1.25 -1.74
CA GLN A 123 17.88 -2.37 -2.13
C GLN A 123 19.35 -1.93 -2.23
N GLU A 124 19.60 -0.65 -2.51
CA GLU A 124 20.94 -0.08 -2.70
C GLU A 124 21.38 0.80 -1.52
N ALA A 125 20.44 1.20 -0.66
CA ALA A 125 20.70 2.11 0.45
C ALA A 125 21.51 1.44 1.56
N THR A 126 22.55 2.13 2.01
CA THR A 126 23.19 1.77 3.28
C THR A 126 22.46 2.42 4.46
N GLY A 127 22.52 1.79 5.63
CA GLY A 127 21.95 2.35 6.86
C GLY A 127 22.46 3.76 7.19
N LYS A 128 23.68 4.11 6.76
CA LYS A 128 24.25 5.46 6.87
C LYS A 128 23.52 6.49 6.01
N VAL A 129 23.12 6.12 4.79
CA VAL A 129 22.36 7.00 3.89
C VAL A 129 20.98 7.28 4.47
N LEU A 130 20.30 6.24 4.94
CA LEU A 130 18.99 6.37 5.59
C LEU A 130 19.07 7.22 6.87
N SER A 131 20.05 6.97 7.73
CA SER A 131 20.20 7.74 8.97
C SER A 131 20.55 9.20 8.70
N ALA A 132 21.41 9.49 7.72
CA ALA A 132 21.71 10.85 7.30
C ALA A 132 20.46 11.59 6.82
N LEU A 133 19.63 10.95 6.00
CA LEU A 133 18.37 11.53 5.52
C LEU A 133 17.40 11.81 6.67
N MET A 134 17.26 10.89 7.63
CA MET A 134 16.41 11.09 8.80
C MET A 134 16.90 12.26 9.67
N VAL A 135 18.20 12.33 9.94
CA VAL A 135 18.81 13.41 10.73
C VAL A 135 18.65 14.75 10.02
N GLU A 136 18.86 14.80 8.70
CA GLU A 136 18.64 16.01 7.92
C GLU A 136 17.17 16.46 8.01
N CYS A 137 16.22 15.54 7.88
CA CYS A 137 14.79 15.84 7.99
C CYS A 137 14.44 16.41 9.38
N LEU A 138 14.89 15.75 10.45
CA LEU A 138 14.62 16.20 11.82
C LEU A 138 15.25 17.56 12.13
N ASN A 139 16.48 17.79 11.65
CA ASN A 139 17.17 19.07 11.84
C ASN A 139 16.46 20.20 11.09
N ARG A 140 16.02 19.98 9.84
CA ARG A 140 15.28 20.99 9.07
C ARG A 140 13.95 21.34 9.74
N GLN A 141 13.20 20.35 10.21
CA GLN A 141 11.94 20.59 10.93
C GLN A 141 12.18 21.41 12.21
N LYS A 142 13.26 21.12 12.94
CA LYS A 142 13.66 21.88 14.13
C LYS A 142 14.03 23.33 13.79
N MET A 143 14.66 23.59 12.64
CA MET A 143 15.01 24.94 12.20
C MET A 143 13.78 25.76 11.79
N GLN A 144 12.82 25.17 11.07
CA GLN A 144 11.57 25.84 10.70
C GLN A 144 10.78 26.29 11.95
N ARG A 145 10.61 25.40 12.93
CA ARG A 145 9.93 25.75 14.20
C ARG A 145 10.62 26.86 15.00
N ARG A 146 11.93 27.05 14.81
CA ARG A 146 12.70 28.14 15.45
C ARG A 146 12.55 29.47 14.71
N ALA A 147 12.38 29.44 13.40
CA ALA A 147 12.13 30.65 12.61
C ALA A 147 10.75 31.27 12.92
N ASP A 148 9.79 30.45 13.36
CA ASP A 148 8.43 30.88 13.73
C ASP A 148 8.27 31.31 15.21
N SER A 149 9.36 31.38 15.99
CA SER A 149 9.32 31.89 17.37
C SER A 149 9.92 33.31 17.41
N PRO A 150 9.17 34.33 17.88
CA PRO A 150 9.61 35.73 17.91
C PRO A 150 10.76 36.00 18.89
#